data_AF-A0AAF0E2N3-F1
#
_entry.id   AF-A0AAF0E2N3-F1
#
_cell.length_a   1.000
_cell.length_b   1.000
_cell.length_c   1.000
_cell.angle_alpha   90.00
_cell.angle_beta   90.00
_cell.angle_gamma   90.00
#
_symmetry.space_group_name_H-M   'P 1'
#
loop_
_entity.id
_entity.type
_entity.pdbx_description
1 polymer ?
#
loop_
_entity_poly.entity_id
_entity_poly.type
_entity_poly.pdbx_seq_one_letter_code
_entity_poly.pdbx_strand_id
1 'polypeptide(L)'
;MSGRRAAIDDAWRTHLAHRSALTRGPQSDMDVLRTHHRFLRPESESAETYEAQVARKYYDSLYKEVRRMLMQYAIANLKHYRTRGIALRWRTEDEVLDGIGQFTCANQRCAWHAEPDARTKLGTYEVPFEYQEPGDGGAVEKKQALVKSA
;
A
#
# COMPACT_ATOMS: atom_id res chain seq x y z
N MET A 1 -43.28 -20.29 44.30
CA MET A 1 -41.81 -20.12 44.38
C MET A 1 -41.18 -19.89 42.97
N SER A 2 -41.82 -19.08 42.11
CA SER A 2 -41.45 -18.93 40.69
C SER A 2 -40.66 -17.64 40.37
N GLY A 3 -40.87 -16.56 41.13
CA GLY A 3 -40.32 -15.23 40.77
C GLY A 3 -38.81 -15.03 40.99
N ARG A 4 -38.16 -15.77 41.89
CA ARG A 4 -36.72 -15.57 42.17
C ARG A 4 -35.79 -16.19 41.13
N ARG A 5 -36.23 -17.21 40.39
CA ARG A 5 -35.46 -17.80 39.28
C ARG A 5 -35.46 -16.90 38.05
N ALA A 6 -36.62 -16.31 37.71
CA ALA A 6 -36.74 -15.37 36.60
C ALA A 6 -35.86 -14.12 36.75
N ALA A 7 -35.78 -13.56 37.97
CA ALA A 7 -34.93 -12.38 38.25
C ALA A 7 -33.43 -12.67 38.12
N ILE A 8 -33.00 -13.90 38.42
CA ILE A 8 -31.60 -14.33 38.29
C ILE A 8 -31.28 -14.56 36.80
N ASP A 9 -32.17 -15.18 36.04
CA ASP A 9 -32.00 -15.42 34.60
C ASP A 9 -31.99 -14.10 33.79
N ASP A 10 -32.79 -13.11 34.18
CA ASP A 10 -32.79 -11.78 33.56
C ASP A 10 -31.54 -10.97 33.92
N ALA A 11 -31.04 -11.11 35.16
CA ALA A 11 -29.76 -10.52 35.58
C ALA A 11 -28.57 -11.15 34.82
N TRP A 12 -28.59 -12.46 34.58
CA TRP A 12 -27.56 -13.12 33.77
C TRP A 12 -27.63 -12.71 32.29
N ARG A 13 -28.83 -12.55 31.73
CA ARG A 13 -29.01 -12.06 30.34
C ARG A 13 -28.54 -10.62 30.15
N THR A 14 -28.87 -9.73 31.09
CA THR A 14 -28.37 -8.35 31.06
C THR A 14 -26.86 -8.30 31.28
N HIS A 15 -26.30 -9.10 32.18
CA HIS A 15 -24.85 -9.14 32.41
C HIS A 15 -24.07 -9.71 31.20
N LEU A 16 -24.64 -10.69 30.48
CA LEU A 16 -24.08 -11.21 29.22
C LEU A 16 -24.20 -10.20 28.08
N ALA A 17 -25.31 -9.46 27.98
CA ALA A 17 -25.47 -8.38 27.01
C ALA A 17 -24.49 -7.22 27.27
N HIS A 18 -24.29 -6.84 28.54
CA HIS A 18 -23.29 -5.83 28.94
C HIS A 18 -21.84 -6.32 28.73
N ARG A 19 -21.54 -7.62 28.90
CA ARG A 19 -20.22 -8.20 28.56
C ARG A 19 -19.99 -8.25 27.05
N SER A 20 -21.02 -8.55 26.26
CA SER A 20 -20.95 -8.59 24.79
C SER A 20 -20.67 -7.21 24.19
N ALA A 21 -21.20 -6.14 24.81
CA ALA A 21 -20.94 -4.76 24.42
C ALA A 21 -19.51 -4.26 24.75
N LEU A 22 -18.73 -4.99 25.56
CA LEU A 22 -17.42 -4.57 26.06
C LEU A 22 -16.22 -5.34 25.48
N THR A 23 -16.42 -6.24 24.51
CA THR A 23 -15.28 -6.99 23.93
C THR A 23 -15.08 -6.66 22.46
N ARG A 24 -14.65 -5.43 22.17
CA ARG A 24 -13.55 -5.31 21.21
C ARG A 24 -12.33 -5.76 22.00
N GLY A 25 -11.84 -6.98 21.75
CA GLY A 25 -10.62 -7.47 22.39
C GLY A 25 -9.47 -6.46 22.20
N PRO A 26 -8.40 -6.50 23.02
CA PRO A 26 -7.29 -5.55 22.88
C PRO A 26 -6.80 -5.58 21.43
N GLN A 27 -7.09 -4.51 20.70
CA GLN A 27 -6.75 -4.38 19.29
C GLN A 27 -5.27 -4.04 19.24
N SER A 28 -4.47 -4.87 18.57
CA SER A 28 -3.04 -4.58 18.43
C SER A 28 -2.84 -3.43 17.45
N ASP A 29 -1.70 -2.73 17.55
CA ASP A 29 -1.32 -1.71 16.57
C ASP A 29 -1.35 -2.27 15.14
N MET A 30 -0.94 -3.53 14.94
CA MET A 30 -1.03 -4.20 13.65
C MET A 30 -2.47 -4.35 13.13
N ASP A 31 -3.44 -4.59 14.02
CA ASP A 31 -4.85 -4.69 13.65
C ASP A 31 -5.43 -3.31 13.30
N VAL A 32 -5.00 -2.26 14.01
CA VAL A 32 -5.29 -0.86 13.64
C VAL A 32 -4.75 -0.56 12.22
N LEU A 33 -3.50 -0.89 11.94
CA LEU A 33 -2.87 -0.65 10.65
C LEU A 33 -3.52 -1.41 9.50
N ARG A 34 -4.00 -2.64 9.75
CA ARG A 34 -4.73 -3.46 8.77
C ARG A 34 -6.12 -2.91 8.49
N THR A 35 -6.85 -2.54 9.55
CA THR A 35 -8.22 -2.05 9.46
C THR A 35 -8.29 -0.71 8.71
N HIS A 36 -7.34 0.17 8.97
CA HIS A 36 -7.28 1.49 8.36
C HIS A 36 -6.36 1.56 7.13
N HIS A 37 -5.92 0.42 6.57
CA HIS A 37 -5.08 0.40 5.37
C HIS A 37 -5.83 1.03 4.18
N ARG A 38 -5.19 1.97 3.50
CA ARG A 38 -5.60 2.48 2.18
C ARG A 38 -4.38 2.56 1.28
N PHE A 39 -4.53 2.13 0.03
CA PHE A 39 -3.40 2.08 -0.91
C PHE A 39 -3.01 3.48 -1.36
N LEU A 40 -3.99 4.31 -1.72
CA LEU A 40 -3.81 5.73 -2.01
C LEU A 40 -4.63 6.57 -1.04
N ARG A 41 -4.00 7.55 -0.40
CA ARG A 41 -4.69 8.56 0.41
C ARG A 41 -4.65 9.89 -0.35
N PRO A 42 -5.78 10.45 -0.78
CA PRO A 42 -5.79 11.78 -1.35
C PRO A 42 -5.34 12.78 -0.29
N GLU A 43 -4.54 13.77 -0.67
CA GLU A 43 -3.98 14.76 0.25
C GLU A 43 -5.08 15.61 0.93
N SER A 44 -6.24 15.71 0.29
CA SER A 44 -7.45 16.38 0.79
C SER A 44 -8.25 15.58 1.82
N GLU A 45 -7.96 14.30 2.05
CA GLU A 45 -8.69 13.47 3.02
C GLU A 45 -8.11 13.69 4.43
N SER A 46 -8.88 14.34 5.31
CA SER A 46 -8.55 14.44 6.72
C SER A 46 -8.84 13.10 7.40
N ALA A 47 -7.85 12.57 8.13
CA ALA A 47 -8.07 11.38 8.94
C ALA A 47 -8.93 11.75 10.16
N GLU A 48 -10.20 11.36 10.12
CA GLU A 48 -11.20 11.76 11.12
C GLU A 48 -10.99 11.08 12.48
N THR A 49 -10.45 9.84 12.50
CA THR A 49 -10.20 9.08 13.74
C THR A 49 -8.71 9.04 14.10
N TYR A 50 -8.41 8.88 15.39
CA TYR A 50 -7.04 8.74 15.89
C TYR A 50 -6.33 7.53 15.27
N GLU A 51 -7.03 6.40 15.16
CA GLU A 51 -6.55 5.17 14.53
C GLU A 51 -6.17 5.39 13.06
N ALA A 52 -6.98 6.16 12.34
CA ALA A 52 -6.70 6.53 10.95
C ALA A 52 -5.48 7.45 10.84
N GLN A 53 -5.26 8.34 11.82
CA GLN A 53 -4.06 9.20 11.86
C GLN A 53 -2.78 8.41 12.13
N VAL A 54 -2.82 7.45 13.06
CA VAL A 54 -1.70 6.53 13.33
C VAL A 54 -1.36 5.73 12.07
N ALA A 55 -2.37 5.13 11.43
CA ALA A 55 -2.17 4.41 10.18
C ALA A 55 -1.62 5.31 9.07
N ARG A 56 -2.17 6.51 8.89
CA ARG A 56 -1.66 7.48 7.91
C ARG A 56 -0.17 7.78 8.14
N LYS A 57 0.22 8.13 9.37
CA LYS A 57 1.61 8.46 9.69
C LYS A 57 2.56 7.29 9.41
N TYR A 58 2.14 6.07 9.76
CA TYR A 58 2.92 4.85 9.51
C TYR A 58 3.10 4.56 8.01
N TYR A 59 2.01 4.62 7.23
CA TYR A 59 2.11 4.41 5.78
C TYR A 59 2.85 5.55 5.07
N ASP A 60 2.72 6.79 5.54
CA ASP A 60 3.46 7.93 4.99
C ASP A 60 4.98 7.80 5.20
N SER A 61 5.43 7.29 6.36
CA SER A 61 6.86 7.04 6.59
C SER A 61 7.39 5.90 5.73
N LEU A 62 6.65 4.78 5.67
CA LEU A 62 7.00 3.67 4.79
C LEU A 62 7.06 4.10 3.32
N TYR A 63 6.05 4.85 2.85
CA TYR A 63 5.99 5.27 1.46
C TYR A 63 7.14 6.22 1.13
N LYS A 64 7.50 7.15 2.03
CA LYS A 64 8.64 8.05 1.79
C LYS A 64 9.97 7.31 1.75
N GLU A 65 10.20 6.39 2.69
CA GLU A 65 11.46 5.65 2.79
C GLU A 65 11.58 4.58 1.69
N VAL A 66 10.56 3.75 1.53
CA VAL A 66 10.53 2.67 0.54
C VAL A 66 10.41 3.22 -0.87
N ARG A 67 9.57 4.23 -1.17
CA ARG A 67 9.50 4.78 -2.54
C ARG A 67 10.81 5.43 -2.95
N ARG A 68 11.46 6.15 -2.04
CA ARG A 68 12.75 6.79 -2.33
C ARG A 68 13.82 5.74 -2.61
N MET A 69 13.80 4.60 -1.91
CA MET A 69 14.75 3.51 -2.14
C MET A 69 14.37 2.61 -3.33
N LEU A 70 13.11 2.33 -3.60
CA LEU A 70 12.69 1.30 -4.57
C LEU A 70 12.39 1.88 -5.96
N MET A 71 12.05 3.17 -6.06
CA MET A 71 11.72 3.81 -7.34
C MET A 71 12.93 4.52 -7.99
N GLN A 72 13.84 5.06 -7.16
CA GLN A 72 15.24 5.24 -7.58
C GLN A 72 15.88 3.83 -7.47
N TYR A 73 17.18 3.60 -7.48
CA TYR A 73 17.87 2.32 -7.14
C TYR A 73 17.41 0.92 -7.63
N ALA A 74 16.20 0.61 -8.10
CA ALA A 74 15.83 -0.69 -8.64
C ALA A 74 15.45 -0.58 -10.12
N ILE A 75 15.84 -1.58 -10.91
CA ILE A 75 15.47 -1.66 -12.32
C ILE A 75 14.73 -2.95 -12.63
N ALA A 76 13.78 -2.87 -13.55
CA ALA A 76 13.00 -4.01 -14.02
C ALA A 76 13.61 -4.61 -15.29
N ASN A 77 13.87 -5.91 -15.24
CA ASN A 77 14.20 -6.71 -16.41
C ASN A 77 12.93 -7.30 -17.00
N LEU A 78 12.58 -6.79 -18.18
CA LEU A 78 11.37 -7.16 -18.91
C LEU A 78 11.63 -8.22 -20.00
N LYS A 79 12.79 -8.89 -20.03
CA LYS A 79 13.11 -9.90 -21.08
C LYS A 79 12.02 -10.98 -21.25
N HIS A 80 11.34 -11.34 -20.16
CA HIS A 80 10.32 -12.40 -20.13
C HIS A 80 8.90 -11.87 -19.91
N TYR A 81 8.64 -10.59 -20.20
CA TYR A 81 7.33 -9.97 -19.93
C TYR A 81 6.17 -10.69 -20.63
N ARG A 82 6.40 -11.23 -21.83
CA ARG A 82 5.38 -11.98 -22.60
C ARG A 82 4.95 -13.28 -21.92
N THR A 83 5.83 -13.90 -21.15
CA THR A 83 5.52 -15.07 -20.32
C THR A 83 5.16 -14.67 -18.89
N ARG A 84 4.76 -13.41 -18.67
CA ARG A 84 4.45 -12.82 -17.36
C ARG A 84 5.61 -12.86 -16.35
N GLY A 85 6.84 -12.99 -16.82
CA GLY A 85 8.04 -12.94 -16.00
C GLY A 85 8.59 -11.52 -15.91
N ILE A 86 8.64 -10.98 -14.70
CA ILE A 86 9.31 -9.70 -14.40
C ILE A 86 10.35 -9.99 -13.31
N ALA A 87 11.59 -9.56 -13.53
CA ALA A 87 12.63 -9.63 -12.52
C ALA A 87 13.05 -8.23 -12.11
N LEU A 88 13.25 -8.02 -10.81
CA LEU A 88 13.75 -6.76 -10.25
C LEU A 88 15.16 -7.00 -9.72
N ARG A 89 16.03 -6.02 -9.89
CA ARG A 89 17.32 -5.98 -9.20
C ARG A 89 17.63 -4.59 -8.69
N TRP A 90 18.42 -4.53 -7.63
CA TRP A 90 19.04 -3.29 -7.19
C TRP A 90 20.12 -2.86 -8.20
N ARG A 91 20.25 -1.55 -8.38
CA ARG A 91 21.30 -0.88 -9.13
C ARG A 91 22.56 -0.82 -8.27
N THR A 92 23.71 -0.84 -8.92
CA THR A 92 24.98 -0.51 -8.26
C THR A 92 25.07 0.99 -8.01
N GLU A 93 26.03 1.41 -7.19
CA GLU A 93 26.30 2.83 -6.94
C GLU A 93 26.57 3.59 -8.25
N ASP A 94 27.47 3.05 -9.09
CA ASP A 94 27.78 3.64 -10.40
C ASP A 94 26.54 3.80 -11.28
N GLU A 95 25.70 2.76 -11.39
CA GLU A 95 24.46 2.82 -12.19
C GLU A 95 23.48 3.89 -11.68
N VAL A 96 23.49 4.17 -10.37
CA VAL A 96 22.65 5.22 -9.78
C VAL A 96 23.22 6.59 -10.10
N LEU A 97 24.54 6.77 -9.95
CA LEU A 97 25.22 8.03 -10.22
C LEU A 97 25.15 8.40 -11.70
N ASP A 98 25.28 7.42 -12.59
CA ASP A 98 25.17 7.57 -14.04
C ASP A 98 23.71 7.74 -14.52
N GLY A 99 22.74 7.59 -13.62
CA GLY A 99 21.32 7.78 -13.93
C GLY A 99 20.72 6.68 -14.81
N ILE A 100 21.31 5.48 -14.82
CA ILE A 100 20.90 4.36 -15.66
C ILE A 100 19.49 3.89 -15.29
N GLY A 101 18.60 3.81 -16.28
CA GLY A 101 17.20 3.43 -16.07
C GLY A 101 16.30 4.57 -15.60
N GLN A 102 16.86 5.75 -15.31
CA GLN A 102 16.11 7.00 -15.07
C GLN A 102 16.22 7.93 -16.27
N PHE A 103 17.43 8.12 -16.82
CA PHE A 103 17.68 8.98 -17.98
C PHE A 103 18.08 8.18 -19.23
N THR A 104 18.59 6.95 -19.05
CA THR A 104 18.97 6.03 -20.13
C THR A 104 18.25 4.69 -20.01
N CYS A 105 18.31 3.87 -21.05
CA CYS A 105 17.58 2.60 -21.07
C CYS A 105 18.08 1.63 -19.97
N ALA A 106 17.19 1.14 -19.10
CA ALA A 106 17.53 0.19 -18.04
C ALA A 106 17.94 -1.22 -18.54
N ASN A 107 17.70 -1.54 -19.81
CA ASN A 107 18.03 -2.85 -20.36
C ASN A 107 19.53 -2.93 -20.68
N GLN A 108 20.25 -3.81 -19.97
CA GLN A 108 21.70 -4.03 -20.16
C GLN A 108 22.10 -4.46 -21.57
N ARG A 109 21.15 -4.96 -22.38
CA ARG A 109 21.39 -5.33 -23.79
C ARG A 109 21.15 -4.18 -24.77
N CYS A 110 20.70 -3.02 -24.28
CA CYS A 110 20.52 -1.83 -25.10
C CYS A 110 21.88 -1.20 -25.37
N ALA A 111 22.12 -0.79 -26.62
CA ALA A 111 23.33 -0.05 -26.99
C ALA A 111 23.42 1.31 -26.25
N TRP A 112 22.27 1.87 -25.87
CA TRP A 112 22.12 3.17 -25.22
C TRP A 112 21.95 3.06 -23.69
N HIS A 113 22.48 1.99 -23.09
CA HIS A 113 22.37 1.74 -21.64
C HIS A 113 23.28 2.68 -20.83
N ALA A 114 24.55 2.79 -21.24
CA ALA A 114 25.57 3.55 -20.54
C ALA A 114 25.75 4.99 -21.06
N GLU A 115 25.27 5.29 -22.27
CA GLU A 115 25.47 6.58 -22.93
C GLU A 115 24.12 7.19 -23.30
N PRO A 116 23.78 8.39 -22.80
CA PRO A 116 22.60 9.12 -23.24
C PRO A 116 22.83 9.68 -24.66
N ASP A 117 22.22 9.06 -25.68
CA ASP A 117 22.14 9.66 -27.02
C ASP A 117 21.02 10.71 -27.05
N ALA A 118 21.32 11.90 -27.58
CA ALA A 118 20.35 12.97 -27.82
C ALA A 118 19.16 12.52 -28.70
N ARG A 119 19.32 11.42 -29.47
CA ARG A 119 18.28 10.83 -30.31
C ARG A 119 17.33 9.89 -29.56
N THR A 120 17.74 9.32 -28.43
CA THR A 120 16.92 8.39 -27.64
C THR A 120 16.49 9.03 -26.32
N LYS A 121 15.48 9.90 -26.39
CA LYS A 121 14.82 10.41 -25.19
C LYS A 121 13.83 9.38 -24.67
N LEU A 122 13.92 9.05 -23.38
CA LEU A 122 12.89 8.24 -22.71
C LEU A 122 11.59 9.06 -22.65
N GLY A 123 10.48 8.38 -22.95
CA GLY A 123 9.14 8.93 -22.77
C GLY A 123 8.55 8.47 -21.44
N THR A 124 7.95 9.40 -20.70
CA THR A 124 7.15 9.10 -19.51
C THR A 124 5.78 8.59 -19.96
N TYR A 125 5.39 7.42 -19.50
CA TYR A 125 4.05 6.85 -19.74
C TYR A 125 3.25 6.80 -18.43
N GLU A 126 1.96 7.06 -18.53
CA GLU A 126 0.99 6.83 -17.46
C GLU A 126 0.28 5.51 -17.70
N VAL A 127 0.38 4.59 -16.74
CA VAL A 127 -0.24 3.27 -16.83
C VAL A 127 -1.42 3.23 -15.87
N PRO A 128 -2.63 2.85 -16.35
CA PRO A 128 -3.74 2.58 -15.46
C PRO A 128 -3.45 1.31 -14.65
N PHE A 129 -3.49 1.44 -13.33
CA PHE A 129 -3.35 0.35 -12.39
C PHE A 129 -4.64 0.20 -11.60
N GLU A 130 -5.26 -0.97 -11.73
CA GLU A 130 -6.44 -1.33 -10.97
C GLU A 130 -6.05 -2.00 -9.64
N TYR A 131 -6.75 -1.65 -8.57
CA TYR A 131 -6.56 -2.23 -7.25
C TYR A 131 -7.89 -2.39 -6.52
N GLN A 132 -7.87 -3.19 -5.47
CA GLN A 132 -9.01 -3.39 -4.58
C GLN A 132 -8.65 -2.94 -3.19
N GLU A 133 -9.53 -2.20 -2.54
CA GLU A 133 -9.38 -1.81 -1.15
C GLU A 133 -10.71 -1.91 -0.40
N PRO A 134 -10.67 -1.99 0.94
CA PRO A 134 -11.89 -1.96 1.75
C PRO A 134 -12.57 -0.59 1.61
N GLY A 135 -13.84 -0.60 1.19
CA GLY A 135 -14.74 0.54 1.17
C GLY A 135 -15.52 0.69 2.48
N ASP A 136 -16.38 1.71 2.52
CA ASP A 136 -17.18 2.01 3.69
C ASP A 136 -18.22 0.90 3.93
N GLY A 137 -18.32 0.41 5.17
CA GLY A 137 -19.20 -0.71 5.52
C GLY A 137 -18.66 -2.11 5.22
N GLY A 138 -17.37 -2.25 4.88
CA GLY A 138 -16.70 -3.54 4.70
C GLY A 138 -16.87 -4.18 3.32
N ALA A 139 -17.47 -3.47 2.38
CA ALA A 139 -17.50 -3.87 0.97
C ALA A 139 -16.09 -3.72 0.35
N VAL A 140 -15.74 -4.57 -0.62
CA VAL A 140 -14.49 -4.40 -1.40
C VAL A 140 -14.79 -3.50 -2.59
N GLU A 141 -14.08 -2.37 -2.68
CA GLU A 141 -14.19 -1.42 -3.79
C GLU A 141 -13.07 -1.64 -4.80
N LYS A 142 -13.42 -1.71 -6.09
CA LYS A 142 -12.46 -1.66 -7.19
C LYS A 142 -12.15 -0.21 -7.53
N LYS A 143 -10.88 0.15 -7.51
CA LYS A 143 -10.38 1.49 -7.83
C LYS A 143 -9.31 1.42 -8.91
N GLN A 144 -9.09 2.55 -9.56
CA GLN A 144 -8.04 2.72 -10.57
C GLN A 144 -7.19 3.93 -10.23
N ALA A 145 -5.90 3.85 -10.52
CA ALA A 145 -4.96 4.95 -10.37
C ALA A 145 -4.00 5.01 -11.54
N LEU A 146 -3.58 6.22 -11.91
CA LEU A 146 -2.55 6.44 -12.91
C LEU A 146 -1.18 6.46 -12.22
N VAL A 147 -0.30 5.55 -12.64
CA VAL A 147 1.08 5.50 -12.17
C VAL A 147 1.98 6.06 -13.27
N LYS A 148 2.75 7.09 -12.94
CA LYS A 148 3.77 7.66 -13.83
C LYS A 148 5.01 6.77 -13.81
N SER A 149 5.38 6.24 -14.97
CA SER A 149 6.75 5.73 -15.20
C SER A 149 7.64 6.94 -15.38
N ALA A 150 8.53 7.19 -14.41
CA ALA A 150 9.46 8.32 -14.44
C ALA A 150 10.28 8.30 -15.74
#